data_AF-A0A357F2A1-F1
#
_entry.id   AF-A0A357F2A1-F1
#
_cell.length_a   1.000
_cell.length_b   1.000
_cell.length_c   1.000
_cell.angle_alpha   90.00
_cell.angle_beta   90.00
_cell.angle_gamma   90.00
#
_symmetry.space_group_name_H-M   'P 1'
#
loop_
_entity.id
_entity.type
_entity.pdbx_description
1 polymer ?
#
loop_
_entity_poly.entity_id
_entity_poly.type
_entity_poly.pdbx_seq_one_letter_code
_entity_poly.pdbx_strand_id
1 'polypeptide(L)'
;MKVKDGDELTLGGINLKFLETPGHTPEGITILARDGEDADAPLKAFTGDTLFIGDVGRPDLVGSKGFTAEQMASMLYDSIHQKILPLSDETEIYPAHGAGSLCGKSLSSETWSTLGEQRRTNYALRPMTREEFINVVAADQPEVPAYFPLSAAQNLKGSRGLAELAKPSRLTSDELAGFDGVVIDVRQNFEYGAGHIPNSINIGLGGQFASWAGTLITIGTLVAIVADTPEQVDEAVMRLARVGIETARGFILFGDYQGKRNVVEQVLAEGALKACSDNDFQLVDVRRPAEYAGGHALNA
;
A
#
# COMPACT_ATOMS: atom_id res chain seq x y z
N MET A 1 22.43 -12.34 -0.25
CA MET A 1 22.75 -13.48 -1.13
C MET A 1 22.09 -13.22 -2.47
N LYS A 2 22.79 -13.43 -3.59
CA LYS A 2 22.14 -13.44 -4.91
C LYS A 2 21.61 -14.85 -5.16
N VAL A 3 20.42 -14.99 -5.72
CA VAL A 3 19.78 -16.27 -6.05
C VAL A 3 19.35 -16.27 -7.51
N LYS A 4 19.20 -17.47 -8.08
CA LYS A 4 18.68 -17.75 -9.41
C LYS A 4 17.56 -18.78 -9.35
N ASP A 5 16.84 -18.93 -10.46
CA ASP A 5 15.83 -19.98 -10.59
C ASP A 5 16.38 -21.37 -10.25
N GLY A 6 15.68 -22.08 -9.36
CA GLY A 6 16.04 -23.42 -8.93
C GLY A 6 17.10 -23.49 -7.83
N ASP A 7 17.70 -22.37 -7.42
CA ASP A 7 18.61 -22.36 -6.26
C ASP A 7 17.86 -22.83 -5.00
N GLU A 8 18.60 -23.45 -4.09
CA GLU A 8 18.08 -23.96 -2.83
C GLU A 8 18.90 -23.43 -1.65
N LEU A 9 18.24 -23.23 -0.51
CA LEU A 9 18.85 -22.78 0.75
C LEU A 9 18.20 -23.48 1.92
N THR A 10 18.98 -24.21 2.70
CA THR A 10 18.52 -24.83 3.95
C THR A 10 18.78 -23.88 5.13
N LEU A 11 17.74 -23.62 5.92
CA LEU A 11 17.79 -22.82 7.15
C LEU A 11 17.24 -23.66 8.31
N GLY A 12 18.14 -24.28 9.07
CA GLY A 12 17.74 -25.25 10.10
C GLY A 12 17.01 -26.44 9.47
N GLY A 13 15.80 -26.74 9.96
CA GLY A 13 14.94 -27.78 9.40
C GLY A 13 14.15 -27.38 8.15
N ILE A 14 14.26 -26.14 7.66
CA ILE A 14 13.48 -25.65 6.52
C ILE A 14 14.32 -25.64 5.24
N ASN A 15 13.78 -26.21 4.16
CA ASN A 15 14.38 -26.17 2.83
C ASN A 15 13.66 -25.14 1.96
N LEU A 16 14.37 -24.10 1.55
CA LEU A 16 13.87 -23.08 0.64
C LEU A 16 14.30 -23.39 -0.80
N LYS A 17 13.38 -23.21 -1.75
CA LYS A 17 13.67 -23.24 -3.19
C LYS A 17 13.17 -21.96 -3.84
N PHE A 18 14.03 -21.34 -4.64
CA PHE A 18 13.73 -20.07 -5.31
C PHE A 18 13.21 -20.32 -6.72
N LEU A 19 12.06 -19.72 -7.06
CA LEU A 19 11.51 -19.70 -8.41
C LEU A 19 11.55 -18.27 -8.93
N GLU A 20 12.16 -18.05 -10.08
CA GLU A 20 12.03 -16.76 -10.78
C GLU A 20 10.61 -16.65 -11.32
N THR A 21 9.85 -15.68 -10.83
CA THR A 21 8.46 -15.43 -11.22
C THR A 21 8.27 -13.99 -11.67
N PRO A 22 8.90 -13.57 -12.80
CA PRO A 22 8.76 -12.22 -13.32
C PRO A 22 7.30 -11.94 -13.70
N GLY A 23 6.89 -10.69 -13.54
CA GLY A 23 5.54 -10.26 -13.90
C GLY A 23 5.14 -8.95 -13.26
N HIS A 24 5.14 -8.90 -11.93
CA HIS A 24 5.02 -7.64 -11.22
C HIS A 24 6.28 -6.76 -11.38
N THR A 25 7.44 -7.41 -11.23
CA THR A 25 8.75 -6.86 -11.53
C THR A 25 9.54 -7.89 -12.35
N PRO A 26 10.54 -7.48 -13.16
CA PRO A 26 11.34 -8.42 -13.94
C PRO A 26 12.24 -9.30 -13.06
N GLU A 27 12.57 -8.84 -11.86
CA GLU A 27 13.35 -9.59 -10.86
C GLU A 27 12.50 -10.38 -9.85
N GLY A 28 11.18 -10.46 -10.06
CA GLY A 28 10.25 -11.11 -9.12
C GLY A 28 10.59 -12.57 -8.87
N ILE A 29 10.43 -13.01 -7.62
CA ILE A 29 10.65 -14.41 -7.21
C ILE A 29 9.52 -14.90 -6.31
N THR A 30 9.28 -16.20 -6.36
CA THR A 30 8.48 -16.95 -5.39
C THR A 30 9.41 -17.89 -4.62
N ILE A 31 9.27 -17.90 -3.30
CA ILE A 31 10.08 -18.76 -2.42
C ILE A 31 9.21 -19.90 -1.93
N LEU A 32 9.56 -21.12 -2.32
CA LEU A 32 8.94 -22.33 -1.80
C LEU A 32 9.65 -22.75 -0.51
N ALA A 33 8.91 -23.04 0.54
CA ALA A 33 9.43 -23.53 1.81
C ALA A 33 8.81 -24.89 2.13
N ARG A 34 9.68 -25.88 2.31
CA ARG A 34 9.33 -27.24 2.72
C ARG A 34 9.88 -27.49 4.12
N ASP A 35 9.04 -28.08 4.96
CA ASP A 35 9.48 -28.63 6.24
C ASP A 35 10.32 -29.89 5.98
N GLY A 36 11.57 -29.89 6.43
CA GLY A 36 12.49 -31.01 6.30
C GLY A 36 12.30 -32.08 7.37
N GLU A 37 11.56 -31.78 8.43
CA GLU A 37 11.27 -32.69 9.54
C GLU A 37 9.88 -33.36 9.40
N ASP A 38 8.98 -32.73 8.64
CA ASP A 38 7.65 -33.26 8.31
C ASP A 38 7.41 -33.30 6.80
N ALA A 39 7.52 -34.50 6.22
CA ALA A 39 7.34 -34.72 4.78
C ALA A 39 5.86 -34.59 4.35
N ASP A 40 4.91 -34.73 5.27
CA ASP A 40 3.48 -34.65 5.01
C ASP A 40 2.95 -33.21 5.16
N ALA A 41 3.76 -32.29 5.73
CA ALA A 41 3.39 -30.89 5.83
C ALA A 41 3.17 -30.26 4.44
N PRO A 42 2.10 -29.44 4.28
CA PRO A 42 1.87 -28.72 3.03
C PRO A 42 3.03 -27.81 2.66
N LEU A 43 3.35 -27.77 1.37
CA LEU A 43 4.32 -26.83 0.81
C LEU A 43 3.83 -25.40 1.04
N LYS A 44 4.73 -24.51 1.46
CA LYS A 44 4.44 -23.07 1.61
C LYS A 44 5.07 -22.32 0.45
N ALA A 45 4.34 -21.40 -0.18
CA ALA A 45 4.83 -20.56 -1.26
C ALA A 45 4.67 -19.08 -0.87
N PHE A 46 5.79 -18.41 -0.63
CA PHE A 46 5.84 -16.96 -0.47
C PHE A 46 5.89 -16.32 -1.85
N THR A 47 4.74 -15.92 -2.37
CA THR A 47 4.55 -15.51 -3.78
C THR A 47 4.92 -14.06 -4.06
N GLY A 48 5.27 -13.30 -3.02
CA GLY A 48 5.54 -11.87 -3.14
C GLY A 48 4.33 -11.16 -3.75
N ASP A 49 4.59 -10.36 -4.78
CA ASP A 49 3.56 -9.69 -5.57
C ASP A 49 3.28 -10.41 -6.90
N THR A 50 3.71 -11.66 -7.06
CA THR A 50 3.39 -12.46 -8.26
C THR A 50 1.93 -12.90 -8.24
N LEU A 51 1.52 -13.52 -7.14
CA LEU A 51 0.17 -14.06 -6.94
C LEU A 51 -0.36 -13.58 -5.60
N PHE A 52 -1.56 -13.01 -5.61
CA PHE A 52 -2.32 -12.61 -4.43
C PHE A 52 -3.52 -13.53 -4.21
N ILE A 53 -4.22 -13.31 -3.09
CA ILE A 53 -5.50 -13.95 -2.81
C ILE A 53 -6.58 -13.21 -3.61
N GLY A 54 -7.09 -13.85 -4.66
CA GLY A 54 -8.11 -13.33 -5.56
C GLY A 54 -7.58 -12.47 -6.73
N ASP A 55 -6.27 -12.21 -6.80
CA ASP A 55 -5.67 -11.33 -7.81
C ASP A 55 -4.21 -11.72 -8.13
N VAL A 56 -3.54 -10.97 -9.00
CA VAL A 56 -2.11 -11.06 -9.34
C VAL A 56 -1.44 -9.68 -9.33
N GLY A 57 -0.11 -9.66 -9.35
CA GLY A 57 0.66 -8.42 -9.44
C GLY A 57 0.31 -7.58 -10.65
N ARG A 58 0.17 -6.27 -10.46
CA ARG A 58 0.05 -5.33 -11.57
C ARG A 58 1.35 -5.30 -12.42
N PRO A 59 1.27 -5.29 -13.76
CA PRO A 59 2.44 -5.41 -14.64
C PRO A 59 3.01 -4.06 -15.13
N ASP A 60 2.46 -2.93 -14.72
CA ASP A 60 2.66 -1.61 -15.34
C ASP A 60 3.61 -0.66 -14.56
N LEU A 61 4.21 -1.12 -13.45
CA LEU A 61 5.06 -0.27 -12.61
C LEU A 61 6.46 0.01 -13.18
N VAL A 62 6.93 -0.81 -14.13
CA VAL A 62 8.34 -0.85 -14.54
C VAL A 62 8.61 -0.28 -15.94
N GLY A 63 7.72 0.60 -16.43
CA GLY A 63 7.90 1.31 -17.70
C GLY A 63 9.24 2.04 -17.82
N SER A 64 9.71 2.65 -16.73
CA SER A 64 11.02 3.31 -16.65
C SER A 64 12.22 2.37 -16.76
N LYS A 65 12.02 1.06 -16.54
CA LYS A 65 13.04 0.01 -16.72
C LYS A 65 13.02 -0.59 -18.13
N GLY A 66 12.21 -0.05 -19.06
CA GLY A 66 12.18 -0.46 -20.47
C GLY A 66 11.25 -1.63 -20.79
N PHE A 67 10.32 -1.97 -19.90
CA PHE A 67 9.31 -2.99 -20.13
C PHE A 67 7.93 -2.36 -20.33
N THR A 68 7.16 -2.85 -21.31
CA THR A 68 5.74 -2.48 -21.42
C THR A 68 4.89 -3.32 -20.47
N ALA A 69 3.69 -2.83 -20.15
CA ALA A 69 2.75 -3.58 -19.30
C ALA A 69 2.38 -4.94 -19.92
N GLU A 70 2.27 -5.02 -21.25
CA GLU A 70 1.97 -6.25 -21.98
C GLU A 70 3.12 -7.26 -21.90
N GLN A 71 4.37 -6.79 -21.98
CA GLN A 71 5.55 -7.66 -21.82
C GLN A 71 5.59 -8.25 -20.41
N MET A 72 5.37 -7.41 -19.40
CA MET A 72 5.34 -7.85 -18.00
C MET A 72 4.15 -8.78 -17.73
N ALA A 73 2.97 -8.51 -18.27
CA ALA A 73 1.81 -9.39 -18.15
C ALA A 73 2.03 -10.74 -18.85
N SER A 74 2.73 -10.75 -19.99
CA SER A 74 3.13 -11.98 -20.68
C SER A 74 4.11 -12.81 -19.83
N MET A 75 5.09 -12.17 -19.18
CA MET A 75 5.99 -12.85 -18.24
C MET A 75 5.22 -13.41 -17.03
N LEU A 76 4.27 -12.65 -16.51
CA LEU A 76 3.42 -13.07 -15.40
C LEU A 76 2.60 -14.31 -15.76
N TYR A 77 2.05 -14.35 -16.98
CA TYR A 77 1.33 -15.52 -17.49
C TYR A 77 2.22 -16.77 -17.43
N ASP A 78 3.47 -16.69 -17.88
CA ASP A 78 4.41 -17.81 -17.84
C ASP A 78 4.77 -18.21 -16.41
N SER A 79 5.04 -17.23 -15.53
CA SER A 79 5.30 -17.47 -14.11
C SER A 79 4.17 -18.24 -13.44
N ILE A 80 2.93 -17.81 -13.67
CA ILE A 80 1.75 -18.46 -13.12
C ILE A 80 1.59 -19.88 -13.71
N HIS A 81 1.56 -20.01 -15.03
CA HIS A 81 1.17 -21.27 -15.68
C HIS A 81 2.26 -22.34 -15.64
N GLN A 82 3.53 -21.94 -15.70
CA GLN A 82 4.65 -22.87 -15.79
C GLN A 82 5.30 -23.17 -14.45
N LYS A 83 5.14 -22.30 -13.43
CA LYS A 83 5.84 -22.46 -12.14
C LYS A 83 4.91 -22.57 -10.93
N ILE A 84 3.79 -21.83 -10.92
CA ILE A 84 2.86 -21.85 -9.77
C ILE A 84 1.75 -22.90 -9.95
N LEU A 85 1.06 -22.91 -11.09
CA LEU A 85 -0.02 -23.87 -11.37
C LEU A 85 0.43 -25.35 -11.47
N PRO A 86 1.71 -25.71 -11.59
CA PRO A 86 2.12 -27.11 -11.42
C PRO A 86 2.22 -27.59 -9.97
N LEU A 87 2.17 -26.69 -8.98
CA LEU A 87 2.23 -27.07 -7.55
C LEU A 87 0.93 -27.76 -7.10
N SER A 88 1.01 -28.50 -5.99
CA SER A 88 -0.15 -29.18 -5.39
C SER A 88 -1.21 -28.18 -4.93
N ASP A 89 -2.49 -28.56 -5.00
CA ASP A 89 -3.60 -27.75 -4.52
C ASP A 89 -3.54 -27.47 -3.01
N GLU A 90 -2.88 -28.34 -2.24
CA GLU A 90 -2.66 -28.16 -0.80
C GLU A 90 -1.58 -27.10 -0.50
N THR A 91 -0.85 -26.62 -1.50
CA THR A 91 0.20 -25.60 -1.30
C THR A 91 -0.41 -24.34 -0.69
N GLU A 92 0.11 -23.92 0.45
CA GLU A 92 -0.26 -22.68 1.13
C GLU A 92 0.41 -21.48 0.43
N ILE A 93 -0.38 -20.47 0.10
CA ILE A 93 0.03 -19.27 -0.62
C ILE A 93 0.08 -18.08 0.36
N TYR A 94 1.24 -17.46 0.45
CA TYR A 94 1.53 -16.30 1.30
C TYR A 94 2.00 -15.12 0.44
N PRO A 95 1.09 -14.19 0.08
CA PRO A 95 1.47 -13.00 -0.67
C PRO A 95 2.22 -11.98 0.19
N ALA A 96 2.86 -11.00 -0.45
CA ALA A 96 3.47 -9.85 0.25
C ALA A 96 2.47 -8.74 0.60
N HIS A 97 1.29 -8.71 -0.03
CA HIS A 97 0.24 -7.72 0.21
C HIS A 97 -1.16 -8.34 0.31
N GLY A 98 -2.06 -7.62 0.97
CA GLY A 98 -3.49 -7.92 1.10
C GLY A 98 -4.35 -6.67 0.93
N ALA A 99 -5.58 -6.70 1.45
CA ALA A 99 -6.58 -5.65 1.28
C ALA A 99 -6.03 -4.23 1.53
N GLY A 100 -6.35 -3.32 0.61
CA GLY A 100 -5.95 -1.92 0.67
C GLY A 100 -4.59 -1.59 0.03
N SER A 101 -3.82 -2.58 -0.44
CA SER A 101 -2.60 -2.30 -1.22
C SER A 101 -2.92 -1.86 -2.65
N LEU A 102 -2.06 -0.98 -3.20
CA LEU A 102 -2.13 -0.44 -4.56
C LEU A 102 -1.34 -1.29 -5.58
N CYS A 103 -0.76 -2.42 -5.13
CA CYS A 103 -0.02 -3.35 -5.99
C CYS A 103 -0.93 -4.35 -6.74
N GLY A 104 -2.21 -4.41 -6.39
CA GLY A 104 -3.23 -5.22 -7.07
C GLY A 104 -4.56 -4.46 -7.20
N LYS A 105 -5.52 -5.01 -7.94
CA LYS A 105 -6.82 -4.39 -8.22
C LYS A 105 -7.83 -4.64 -7.11
N SER A 106 -7.85 -5.84 -6.55
CA SER A 106 -8.87 -6.28 -5.58
C SER A 106 -8.32 -7.33 -4.63
N LEU A 107 -7.48 -6.88 -3.68
CA LEU A 107 -6.81 -7.76 -2.74
C LEU A 107 -7.72 -8.16 -1.56
N SER A 108 -7.72 -9.44 -1.23
CA SER A 108 -8.45 -9.99 -0.07
C SER A 108 -7.86 -9.55 1.28
N SER A 109 -8.69 -9.52 2.32
CA SER A 109 -8.25 -9.29 3.72
C SER A 109 -7.64 -10.53 4.37
N GLU A 110 -7.81 -11.71 3.75
CA GLU A 110 -7.16 -12.95 4.20
C GLU A 110 -5.63 -12.82 4.13
N THR A 111 -4.93 -13.46 5.07
CA THR A 111 -3.46 -13.39 5.16
C THR A 111 -2.76 -14.53 4.43
N TRP A 112 -3.49 -15.59 4.08
CA TRP A 112 -3.02 -16.73 3.27
C TRP A 112 -4.22 -17.46 2.63
N SER A 113 -3.95 -18.34 1.67
CA SER A 113 -4.94 -19.23 1.04
C SER A 113 -4.26 -20.54 0.61
N THR A 114 -4.99 -21.52 0.09
CA THR A 114 -4.40 -22.64 -0.67
C THR A 114 -4.42 -22.38 -2.17
N LEU A 115 -3.52 -23.03 -2.92
CA LEU A 115 -3.51 -22.95 -4.38
C LEU A 115 -4.80 -23.51 -4.98
N GLY A 116 -5.34 -24.60 -4.43
CA GLY A 116 -6.61 -25.17 -4.89
C GLY A 116 -7.77 -24.18 -4.81
N GLU A 117 -7.87 -23.43 -3.71
CA GLU A 117 -8.90 -22.39 -3.56
C GLU A 117 -8.67 -21.24 -4.54
N GLN A 118 -7.41 -20.85 -4.77
CA GLN A 118 -7.08 -19.81 -5.75
C GLN A 118 -7.41 -20.25 -7.18
N ARG A 119 -7.16 -21.51 -7.58
CA ARG A 119 -7.59 -22.00 -8.91
C ARG A 119 -9.10 -21.87 -9.12
N ARG A 120 -9.87 -22.08 -8.05
CA ARG A 120 -11.34 -22.04 -8.10
C ARG A 120 -11.88 -20.61 -8.16
N THR A 121 -11.24 -19.68 -7.47
CA THR A 121 -11.80 -18.34 -7.20
C THR A 121 -11.06 -17.20 -7.88
N ASN A 122 -9.74 -17.27 -8.00
CA ASN A 122 -8.91 -16.22 -8.57
C ASN A 122 -9.13 -16.12 -10.08
N TYR A 123 -9.56 -14.95 -10.56
CA TYR A 123 -9.89 -14.76 -11.97
C TYR A 123 -8.68 -15.05 -12.88
N ALA A 124 -7.47 -14.71 -12.42
CA ALA A 124 -6.23 -14.82 -13.18
C ALA A 124 -5.73 -16.27 -13.33
N LEU A 125 -6.28 -17.21 -12.53
CA LEU A 125 -5.93 -18.64 -12.61
C LEU A 125 -6.94 -19.46 -13.42
N ARG A 126 -7.99 -18.81 -13.96
CA ARG A 126 -8.96 -19.48 -14.83
C ARG A 126 -8.33 -19.84 -16.17
N PRO A 127 -8.78 -20.91 -16.83
CA PRO A 127 -8.33 -21.23 -18.18
C PRO A 127 -8.63 -20.06 -19.13
N MET A 128 -7.57 -19.46 -19.68
CA MET A 128 -7.64 -18.39 -20.65
C MET A 128 -6.41 -18.44 -21.55
N THR A 129 -6.53 -17.84 -22.74
CA THR A 129 -5.37 -17.62 -23.61
C THR A 129 -4.44 -16.57 -23.02
N ARG A 130 -3.18 -16.55 -23.47
CA ARG A 130 -2.21 -15.51 -23.07
C ARG A 130 -2.73 -14.10 -23.39
N GLU A 131 -3.35 -13.92 -24.56
CA GLU A 131 -3.86 -12.61 -24.98
C GLU A 131 -5.00 -12.13 -24.08
N GLU A 132 -5.95 -13.02 -23.74
CA GLU A 132 -7.01 -12.73 -22.78
C GLU A 132 -6.43 -12.37 -21.39
N PHE A 133 -5.44 -13.12 -20.91
CA PHE A 133 -4.77 -12.83 -19.65
C PHE A 133 -4.13 -11.44 -19.65
N ILE A 134 -3.36 -11.10 -20.69
CA ILE A 134 -2.71 -9.79 -20.81
C ILE A 134 -3.76 -8.68 -20.77
N ASN A 135 -4.84 -8.81 -21.56
CA ASN A 135 -5.90 -7.80 -21.61
C ASN A 135 -6.56 -7.62 -20.25
N VAL A 136 -6.95 -8.70 -19.59
CA VAL A 136 -7.64 -8.64 -18.30
C VAL A 136 -6.73 -8.14 -17.20
N VAL A 137 -5.46 -8.56 -17.15
CA VAL A 137 -4.53 -8.14 -16.10
C VAL A 137 -4.05 -6.70 -16.30
N ALA A 138 -3.81 -6.25 -17.53
CA ALA A 138 -3.36 -4.87 -17.80
C ALA A 138 -4.47 -3.81 -17.68
N ALA A 139 -5.75 -4.20 -17.78
CA ALA A 139 -6.89 -3.26 -17.67
C ALA A 139 -7.08 -2.69 -16.26
N ASP A 140 -7.69 -1.51 -16.13
CA ASP A 140 -8.21 -0.95 -14.86
C ASP A 140 -7.22 -0.94 -13.67
N GLN A 141 -5.93 -0.70 -13.94
CA GLN A 141 -4.92 -0.60 -12.90
C GLN A 141 -5.07 0.71 -12.11
N PRO A 142 -4.93 0.70 -10.78
CA PRO A 142 -4.95 1.92 -9.98
C PRO A 142 -3.85 2.90 -10.41
N GLU A 143 -4.07 4.20 -10.20
CA GLU A 143 -3.00 5.19 -10.40
C GLU A 143 -1.76 4.83 -9.57
N VAL A 144 -0.58 4.96 -10.17
CA VAL A 144 0.69 4.71 -9.50
C VAL A 144 1.03 5.91 -8.61
N PRO A 145 1.18 5.76 -7.29
CA PRO A 145 1.59 6.86 -6.45
C PRO A 145 2.96 7.39 -6.84
N ALA A 146 3.12 8.71 -6.85
CA ALA A 146 4.35 9.38 -7.28
C ALA A 146 5.60 8.96 -6.48
N TYR A 147 5.42 8.46 -5.24
CA TYR A 147 6.53 8.00 -4.40
C TYR A 147 7.05 6.60 -4.76
N PHE A 148 6.29 5.77 -5.48
CA PHE A 148 6.68 4.38 -5.80
C PHE A 148 8.04 4.29 -6.53
N PRO A 149 8.31 5.07 -7.60
CA PRO A 149 9.62 5.04 -8.26
C PRO A 149 10.78 5.43 -7.33
N LEU A 150 10.53 6.37 -6.40
CA LEU A 150 11.53 6.82 -5.43
C LEU A 150 11.82 5.72 -4.41
N SER A 151 10.78 5.04 -3.90
CA SER A 151 10.93 3.87 -3.03
C SER A 151 11.68 2.74 -3.73
N ALA A 152 11.37 2.45 -5.00
CA ALA A 152 12.06 1.41 -5.76
C ALA A 152 13.56 1.73 -5.94
N ALA A 153 13.90 2.98 -6.27
CA ALA A 153 15.28 3.43 -6.38
C ALA A 153 16.02 3.34 -5.04
N GLN A 154 15.36 3.71 -3.94
CA GLN A 154 15.90 3.65 -2.59
C GLN A 154 16.12 2.20 -2.13
N ASN A 155 15.19 1.29 -2.40
CA ASN A 155 15.32 -0.14 -2.10
C ASN A 155 16.53 -0.78 -2.82
N LEU A 156 16.81 -0.36 -4.06
CA LEU A 156 17.97 -0.85 -4.81
C LEU A 156 19.30 -0.34 -4.23
N LYS A 157 19.33 0.92 -3.78
CA LYS A 157 20.51 1.53 -3.14
C LYS A 157 20.76 0.98 -1.73
N GLY A 158 19.69 0.60 -1.04
CA GLY A 158 19.68 0.25 0.38
C GLY A 158 19.33 1.45 1.27
N SER A 159 18.62 1.17 2.36
CA SER A 159 18.17 2.16 3.35
C SER A 159 18.91 1.99 4.67
N ARG A 160 19.05 3.10 5.39
CA ARG A 160 19.52 3.11 6.79
C ARG A 160 18.48 2.48 7.71
N GLY A 161 18.91 2.02 8.89
CA GLY A 161 18.00 1.48 9.89
C GLY A 161 17.06 2.57 10.44
N LEU A 162 15.84 2.18 10.79
CA LEU A 162 14.86 3.10 11.39
C LEU A 162 15.40 3.79 12.65
N ALA A 163 16.21 3.07 13.45
CA ALA A 163 16.83 3.60 14.67
C ALA A 163 17.88 4.70 14.41
N GLU A 164 18.37 4.85 13.18
CA GLU A 164 19.33 5.88 12.79
C GLU A 164 18.64 7.19 12.37
N LEU A 165 17.31 7.20 12.26
CA LEU A 165 16.56 8.41 11.92
C LEU A 165 16.52 9.37 13.11
N ALA A 166 16.66 10.67 12.81
CA ALA A 166 16.50 11.71 13.81
C ALA A 166 15.06 11.70 14.33
N LYS A 167 14.91 11.61 15.66
CA LYS A 167 13.59 11.76 16.29
C LYS A 167 13.14 13.22 16.22
N PRO A 168 11.84 13.48 15.97
CA PRO A 168 11.32 14.85 15.97
C PRO A 168 11.41 15.45 17.38
N SER A 169 11.71 16.74 17.47
CA SER A 169 11.69 17.49 18.73
C SER A 169 10.29 18.00 19.04
N ARG A 170 9.94 18.09 20.33
CA ARG A 170 8.69 18.73 20.74
C ARG A 170 8.73 20.21 20.42
N LEU A 171 7.70 20.72 19.75
CA LEU A 171 7.51 22.11 19.37
C LEU A 171 6.53 22.79 20.32
N THR A 172 6.74 24.07 20.55
CA THR A 172 5.75 25.00 21.11
C THR A 172 4.73 25.42 20.04
N SER A 173 3.66 26.09 20.46
CA SER A 173 2.67 26.62 19.51
C SER A 173 3.27 27.68 18.56
N ASP A 174 4.22 28.49 19.06
CA ASP A 174 4.89 29.53 18.28
C ASP A 174 5.88 28.92 17.28
N GLU A 175 6.65 27.92 17.69
CA GLU A 175 7.57 27.19 16.78
C GLU A 175 6.79 26.46 15.69
N LEU A 176 5.63 25.88 16.02
CA LEU A 176 4.76 25.24 15.02
C LEU A 176 4.18 26.26 14.02
N ALA A 177 3.80 27.45 14.50
CA ALA A 177 3.28 28.51 13.63
C ALA A 177 4.32 29.02 12.62
N GLY A 178 5.61 28.96 12.98
CA GLY A 178 6.73 29.28 12.10
C GLY A 178 7.35 28.09 11.36
N PHE A 179 6.72 26.91 11.39
CA PHE A 179 7.29 25.70 10.79
C PHE A 179 7.28 25.76 9.25
N ASP A 180 8.45 25.75 8.64
CA ASP A 180 8.63 25.75 7.18
C ASP A 180 8.53 24.33 6.61
N GLY A 181 7.31 23.83 6.50
CA GLY A 181 7.02 22.48 6.02
C GLY A 181 5.55 22.11 6.15
N VAL A 182 5.26 20.82 6.11
CA VAL A 182 3.90 20.29 6.25
C VAL A 182 3.63 19.93 7.70
N VAL A 183 2.51 20.41 8.24
CA VAL A 183 1.98 20.00 9.54
C VAL A 183 0.94 18.91 9.30
N ILE A 184 1.21 17.68 9.72
CA ILE A 184 0.27 16.57 9.63
C ILE A 184 -0.41 16.35 10.97
N ASP A 185 -1.73 16.23 10.97
CA ASP A 185 -2.51 15.86 12.14
C ASP A 185 -2.96 14.41 12.02
N VAL A 186 -2.49 13.58 12.95
CA VAL A 186 -2.62 12.11 12.88
C VAL A 186 -3.79 11.56 13.69
N ARG A 187 -4.58 12.46 14.29
CA ARG A 187 -5.79 12.15 15.05
C ARG A 187 -6.93 11.66 14.15
N GLN A 188 -8.01 11.18 14.76
CA GLN A 188 -9.18 10.74 14.01
C GLN A 188 -9.83 11.90 13.26
N ASN A 189 -10.42 11.61 12.10
CA ASN A 189 -11.03 12.62 11.22
C ASN A 189 -12.12 13.45 11.92
N PHE A 190 -12.93 12.83 12.78
CA PHE A 190 -13.98 13.53 13.52
C PHE A 190 -13.43 14.45 14.61
N GLU A 191 -12.30 14.09 15.23
CA GLU A 191 -11.59 14.95 16.22
C GLU A 191 -10.97 16.15 15.52
N TYR A 192 -10.35 15.92 14.36
CA TYR A 192 -9.82 16.97 13.49
C TYR A 192 -10.92 17.94 13.04
N GLY A 193 -12.07 17.42 12.58
CA GLY A 193 -13.21 18.23 12.18
C GLY A 193 -13.77 19.07 13.34
N ALA A 194 -13.83 18.51 14.55
CA ALA A 194 -14.29 19.21 15.74
C ALA A 194 -13.32 20.31 16.23
N GLY A 195 -12.04 20.22 15.84
CA GLY A 195 -11.03 21.21 16.16
C GLY A 195 -9.64 20.80 15.69
N HIS A 196 -9.02 21.61 14.84
CA HIS A 196 -7.67 21.37 14.33
C HIS A 196 -6.82 22.64 14.29
N ILE A 197 -5.50 22.43 14.19
CA ILE A 197 -4.52 23.50 14.03
C ILE A 197 -4.66 24.07 12.60
N PRO A 198 -4.78 25.39 12.40
CA PRO A 198 -4.88 25.98 11.07
C PRO A 198 -3.72 25.57 10.15
N ASN A 199 -4.03 25.33 8.88
CA ASN A 199 -3.09 24.89 7.83
C ASN A 199 -2.44 23.51 8.03
N SER A 200 -2.88 22.71 9.01
CA SER A 200 -2.52 21.30 9.04
C SER A 200 -3.33 20.48 8.04
N ILE A 201 -2.86 19.27 7.76
CA ILE A 201 -3.54 18.27 6.92
C ILE A 201 -3.84 17.06 7.79
N ASN A 202 -5.09 16.59 7.79
CA ASN A 202 -5.43 15.36 8.52
C ASN A 202 -5.07 14.13 7.69
N ILE A 203 -4.22 13.28 8.26
CA ILE A 203 -4.00 11.91 7.79
C ILE A 203 -4.02 11.03 9.04
N GLY A 204 -5.18 10.47 9.37
CA GLY A 204 -5.36 9.71 10.60
C GLY A 204 -4.62 8.37 10.61
N LEU A 205 -4.06 7.97 11.76
CA LEU A 205 -3.36 6.68 11.92
C LEU A 205 -4.31 5.47 11.75
N GLY A 206 -5.60 5.62 12.03
CA GLY A 206 -6.59 4.55 11.92
C GLY A 206 -6.85 4.05 10.50
N GLY A 207 -6.34 4.74 9.47
CA GLY A 207 -6.52 4.37 8.06
C GLY A 207 -5.20 4.04 7.34
N GLN A 208 -5.20 4.25 6.02
CA GLN A 208 -4.05 4.06 5.13
C GLN A 208 -3.03 5.21 5.24
N PHE A 209 -2.62 5.55 6.46
CA PHE A 209 -1.76 6.71 6.76
C PHE A 209 -0.52 6.80 5.86
N ALA A 210 0.25 5.72 5.76
CA ALA A 210 1.49 5.71 5.00
C ALA A 210 1.26 5.95 3.50
N SER A 211 0.25 5.30 2.92
CA SER A 211 -0.11 5.46 1.49
C SER A 211 -0.55 6.89 1.19
N TRP A 212 -1.42 7.46 2.03
CA TRP A 212 -1.87 8.85 1.86
C TRP A 212 -0.74 9.84 2.07
N ALA A 213 0.11 9.66 3.08
CA ALA A 213 1.27 10.50 3.31
C ALA A 213 2.23 10.46 2.11
N GLY A 214 2.57 9.27 1.61
CA GLY A 214 3.42 9.12 0.42
C GLY A 214 2.80 9.72 -0.85
N THR A 215 1.47 9.78 -0.93
CA THR A 215 0.76 10.38 -2.07
C THR A 215 0.71 11.91 -1.99
N LEU A 216 0.44 12.45 -0.80
CA LEU A 216 0.18 13.88 -0.60
C LEU A 216 1.45 14.69 -0.28
N ILE A 217 2.48 14.06 0.28
CA ILE A 217 3.68 14.74 0.76
C ILE A 217 4.84 14.39 -0.14
N THR A 218 5.39 15.39 -0.83
CA THR A 218 6.62 15.22 -1.62
C THR A 218 7.77 14.79 -0.72
N ILE A 219 8.48 13.71 -1.09
CA ILE A 219 9.66 13.21 -0.37
C ILE A 219 10.70 14.34 -0.25
N GLY A 220 11.23 14.53 0.96
CA GLY A 220 12.18 15.59 1.28
C GLY A 220 11.56 16.81 1.98
N THR A 221 10.24 16.99 1.90
CA THR A 221 9.51 18.05 2.63
C THR A 221 9.62 17.86 4.13
N LEU A 222 9.93 18.91 4.89
CA LEU A 222 9.95 18.84 6.36
C LEU A 222 8.55 18.57 6.91
N VAL A 223 8.45 17.71 7.93
CA VAL A 223 7.18 17.33 8.54
C VAL A 223 7.17 17.65 10.03
N ALA A 224 6.09 18.27 10.48
CA ALA A 224 5.72 18.39 11.88
C ALA A 224 4.46 17.55 12.15
N ILE A 225 4.44 16.84 13.28
CA ILE A 225 3.37 15.89 13.63
C ILE A 225 2.51 16.47 14.75
N VAL A 226 1.20 16.48 14.57
CA VAL A 226 0.20 16.78 15.60
C VAL A 226 -0.46 15.47 15.99
N ALA A 227 -0.41 15.12 17.27
CA ALA A 227 -0.94 13.87 17.81
C ALA A 227 -1.55 14.10 19.19
N ASP A 228 -2.32 13.15 19.73
CA ASP A 228 -2.80 13.22 21.11
C ASP A 228 -1.80 12.63 22.11
N THR A 229 -1.00 11.64 21.67
CA THR A 229 -0.03 10.96 22.54
C THR A 229 1.37 10.85 21.89
N PRO A 230 2.44 10.75 22.70
CA PRO A 230 3.78 10.47 22.18
C PRO A 230 3.88 9.16 21.38
N GLU A 231 3.11 8.14 21.74
CA GLU A 231 3.11 6.84 21.04
C GLU A 231 2.59 6.98 19.60
N GLN A 232 1.59 7.84 19.39
CA GLN A 232 1.12 8.16 18.04
C GLN A 232 2.20 8.90 17.22
N VAL A 233 3.04 9.72 17.86
CA VAL A 233 4.18 10.36 17.19
C VAL A 233 5.19 9.31 16.74
N ASP A 234 5.55 8.37 17.63
CA ASP A 234 6.49 7.29 17.30
C ASP A 234 5.94 6.39 16.17
N GLU A 235 4.65 6.05 16.20
CA GLU A 235 4.00 5.29 15.12
C GLU A 235 4.03 6.06 13.79
N ALA A 236 3.67 7.35 13.82
CA ALA A 236 3.65 8.20 12.64
C ALA A 236 5.05 8.31 12.01
N VAL A 237 6.10 8.54 12.80
CA VAL A 237 7.49 8.58 12.32
C VAL A 237 7.88 7.26 11.65
N MET A 238 7.56 6.13 12.29
CA MET A 238 7.86 4.81 11.74
C MET A 238 7.13 4.56 10.42
N ARG A 239 5.85 4.93 10.31
CA ARG A 239 5.04 4.70 9.10
C ARG A 239 5.38 5.68 7.97
N LEU A 240 5.76 6.93 8.28
CA LEU A 240 6.30 7.87 7.29
C LEU A 240 7.61 7.36 6.68
N ALA A 241 8.50 6.83 7.52
CA ALA A 241 9.78 6.27 7.06
C ALA A 241 9.57 5.08 6.10
N ARG A 242 8.53 4.25 6.30
CA ARG A 242 8.20 3.13 5.39
C ARG A 242 7.89 3.56 3.96
N VAL A 243 7.48 4.81 3.74
CA VAL A 243 7.23 5.40 2.41
C VAL A 243 8.31 6.40 1.99
N GLY A 244 9.43 6.44 2.71
CA GLY A 244 10.58 7.29 2.39
C GLY A 244 10.51 8.73 2.94
N ILE A 245 9.48 9.07 3.73
CA ILE A 245 9.39 10.37 4.39
C ILE A 245 10.16 10.30 5.72
N GLU A 246 11.47 10.58 5.64
CA GLU A 246 12.41 10.54 6.79
C GLU A 246 12.68 11.93 7.39
N THR A 247 11.83 12.90 7.06
CA THR A 247 11.98 14.34 7.30
C THR A 247 11.07 14.86 8.42
N ALA A 248 10.53 13.97 9.25
CA ALA A 248 9.89 14.38 10.51
C ALA A 248 10.93 15.07 11.40
N ARG A 249 10.66 16.33 11.79
CA ARG A 249 11.58 17.16 12.60
C ARG A 249 10.92 17.75 13.83
N GLY A 250 9.60 17.90 13.82
CA GLY A 250 8.86 18.46 14.93
C GLY A 250 7.64 17.63 15.30
N PHE A 251 7.19 17.74 16.54
CA PHE A 251 5.84 17.31 16.91
C PHE A 251 5.26 18.21 17.99
N ILE A 252 3.93 18.25 18.09
CA ILE A 252 3.22 18.85 19.22
C ILE A 252 2.09 17.91 19.63
N LEU A 253 1.81 17.80 20.93
CA LEU A 253 0.58 17.14 21.35
C LEU A 253 -0.56 18.13 21.24
N PHE A 254 -1.69 17.73 20.68
CA PHE A 254 -2.82 18.62 20.42
C PHE A 254 -3.34 19.28 21.72
N GLY A 255 -3.27 18.55 22.84
CA GLY A 255 -3.59 19.08 24.18
C GLY A 255 -2.69 20.23 24.64
N ASP A 256 -1.45 20.31 24.13
CA ASP A 256 -0.50 21.37 24.46
C ASP A 256 -0.66 22.61 23.58
N TYR A 257 -1.40 22.52 22.47
CA TYR A 257 -1.57 23.62 21.53
C TYR A 257 -2.48 24.72 22.09
N GLN A 258 -1.93 25.94 22.19
CA GLN A 258 -2.58 27.12 22.77
C GLN A 258 -3.06 28.13 21.71
N GLY A 259 -2.85 27.86 20.43
CA GLY A 259 -3.25 28.77 19.34
C GLY A 259 -4.72 28.65 18.94
N LYS A 260 -5.12 29.47 17.95
CA LYS A 260 -6.46 29.42 17.36
C LYS A 260 -6.68 28.06 16.71
N ARG A 261 -7.88 27.50 16.88
CA ARG A 261 -8.31 26.26 16.21
C ARG A 261 -9.33 26.59 15.12
N ASN A 262 -9.27 25.84 14.03
CA ASN A 262 -10.30 25.82 13.01
C ASN A 262 -11.20 24.60 13.22
N VAL A 263 -12.39 24.61 12.61
CA VAL A 263 -13.34 23.50 12.61
C VAL A 263 -13.82 23.24 11.19
N VAL A 264 -14.21 22.00 10.91
CA VAL A 264 -14.92 21.61 9.71
C VAL A 264 -16.29 21.10 10.15
N GLU A 265 -17.36 21.66 9.59
CA GLU A 265 -18.71 21.21 9.90
C GLU A 265 -18.89 19.74 9.47
N GLN A 266 -19.42 18.93 10.39
CA GLN A 266 -19.65 17.51 10.17
C GLN A 266 -21.16 17.26 10.10
N VAL A 267 -21.63 16.84 8.93
CA VAL A 267 -23.05 16.62 8.66
C VAL A 267 -23.33 15.13 8.45
N LEU A 268 -24.48 14.67 8.92
CA LEU A 268 -24.99 13.33 8.58
C LEU A 268 -25.46 13.32 7.11
N ALA A 269 -25.43 12.14 6.48
CA ALA A 269 -25.84 11.98 5.08
C ALA A 269 -27.25 12.54 4.80
N GLU A 270 -28.21 12.31 5.70
CA GLU A 270 -29.56 12.85 5.59
C GLU A 270 -29.59 14.40 5.65
N GLY A 271 -28.71 15.00 6.45
CA GLY A 271 -28.55 16.44 6.54
C GLY A 271 -27.92 17.02 5.28
N ALA A 272 -26.90 16.35 4.74
CA ALA A 272 -26.25 16.73 3.49
C ALA A 272 -27.23 16.72 2.30
N LEU A 273 -28.08 15.70 2.19
CA LEU A 273 -29.09 15.61 1.12
C LEU A 273 -30.09 16.78 1.16
N LYS A 274 -30.51 17.21 2.35
CA LYS A 274 -31.37 18.39 2.52
C LYS A 274 -30.65 19.66 2.08
N ALA A 275 -29.41 19.86 2.53
CA ALA A 275 -28.61 21.03 2.17
C ALA A 275 -28.35 21.14 0.64
N CYS A 276 -28.17 20.01 -0.06
CA CYS A 276 -27.99 19.99 -1.52
C CYS A 276 -29.24 20.43 -2.29
N SER A 277 -30.42 20.39 -1.68
CA SER A 277 -31.68 20.80 -2.30
C SER A 277 -31.80 22.33 -2.42
N ASP A 278 -31.02 23.07 -1.63
CA ASP A 278 -31.11 24.52 -1.47
C ASP A 278 -30.13 25.30 -2.37
N ASN A 279 -29.46 24.63 -3.34
CA ASN A 279 -28.57 25.18 -4.39
C ASN A 279 -27.31 25.95 -3.95
N ASP A 280 -26.97 26.01 -2.65
CA ASP A 280 -25.82 26.79 -2.15
C ASP A 280 -24.58 25.95 -1.77
N PHE A 281 -24.50 24.71 -2.27
CA PHE A 281 -23.39 23.78 -1.97
C PHE A 281 -22.86 23.10 -3.22
N GLN A 282 -21.53 23.01 -3.33
CA GLN A 282 -20.86 22.17 -4.32
C GLN A 282 -20.55 20.80 -3.68
N LEU A 283 -21.14 19.74 -4.22
CA LEU A 283 -20.71 18.38 -3.90
C LEU A 283 -19.44 18.05 -4.68
N VAL A 284 -18.54 17.33 -4.03
CA VAL A 284 -17.30 16.82 -4.64
C VAL A 284 -17.20 15.35 -4.28
N ASP A 285 -17.37 14.48 -5.27
CA ASP A 285 -17.05 13.06 -5.11
C ASP A 285 -15.53 12.84 -5.22
N VAL A 286 -14.92 12.34 -4.15
CA VAL A 286 -13.47 12.09 -4.06
C VAL A 286 -13.11 10.62 -4.26
N ARG A 287 -14.07 9.79 -4.70
CA ARG A 287 -13.85 8.35 -4.97
C ARG A 287 -13.24 8.14 -6.36
N ARG A 288 -12.81 6.91 -6.64
CA ARG A 288 -12.21 6.56 -7.95
C ARG A 288 -13.26 6.58 -9.07
N PRO A 289 -12.85 6.79 -10.34
CA PRO A 289 -13.78 6.83 -11.48
C PRO A 289 -14.70 5.61 -11.60
N ALA A 290 -14.20 4.39 -11.32
CA ALA A 290 -15.01 3.17 -11.36
C ALA A 290 -16.09 3.14 -10.26
N GLU A 291 -15.78 3.65 -9.06
CA GLU A 291 -16.73 3.75 -7.96
C GLU A 291 -17.81 4.80 -8.25
N TYR A 292 -17.41 5.93 -8.85
CA TYR A 292 -18.32 6.98 -9.30
C TYR A 292 -19.26 6.47 -10.40
N ALA A 293 -18.73 5.76 -11.39
CA ALA A 293 -19.52 5.19 -12.49
C ALA A 293 -20.54 4.14 -12.01
N GLY A 294 -20.27 3.44 -10.91
CA GLY A 294 -21.20 2.51 -10.26
C GLY A 294 -22.39 3.18 -9.56
N GLY A 295 -22.34 4.51 -9.37
CA GLY A 295 -23.40 5.31 -8.78
C GLY A 295 -22.86 6.43 -7.88
N HIS A 296 -23.44 7.61 -7.98
CA HIS A 296 -23.03 8.82 -7.25
C HIS A 296 -24.24 9.70 -6.92
N ALA A 297 -24.04 10.65 -5.99
CA ALA A 297 -25.06 11.63 -5.66
C ALA A 297 -25.33 12.57 -6.84
N LEU A 298 -26.57 13.05 -6.96
CA LEU A 298 -26.93 14.03 -7.99
C LEU A 298 -26.10 15.32 -7.79
N ASN A 299 -25.48 15.81 -8.87
CA ASN A 299 -24.63 17.02 -8.90
C ASN A 299 -23.29 16.90 -8.13
N ALA A 300 -22.77 15.68 -7.94
CA ALA A 300 -21.45 15.41 -7.34
C ALA A 300 -20.33 15.14 -8.37
#